data_AF-A0AAE2XWW0-F1
#
_entry.id   AF-A0AAE2XWW0-F1
#
_cell.length_a   1.000
_cell.length_b   1.000
_cell.length_c   1.000
_cell.angle_alpha   90.00
_cell.angle_beta   90.00
_cell.angle_gamma   90.00
#
_symmetry.space_group_name_H-M   'P 1'
#
loop_
_entity.id
_entity.type
_entity.pdbx_description
1 polymer ?
#
loop_
_entity_poly.entity_id
_entity_poly.type
_entity_poly.pdbx_seq_one_letter_code
_entity_poly.pdbx_strand_id
1 'polypeptide(L)'
;MSIGKIFALWNLVPGGMRANLVQESLMDTVAALSAAIIKAYKKEGEKLIADVFREQGQNQGNLLKERLGLGSTLKDAVDAWKIASNLTKLKAKFEKTGENSYDAYHLNCPMHEAFKKYKILCDIACFPVKSFGFNYQCYLVVIITSIFNRF
;
A
#
# COMPACT_ATOMS: atom_id res chain seq x y z
N MET A 1 -11.86 26.04 -22.11
CA MET A 1 -10.74 25.07 -22.08
C MET A 1 -10.22 25.03 -20.65
N SER A 2 -10.08 23.86 -20.01
CA SER A 2 -9.72 23.82 -18.58
C SER A 2 -8.27 24.27 -18.36
N ILE A 3 -8.02 24.96 -17.24
CA ILE A 3 -6.68 25.43 -16.85
C ILE A 3 -5.70 24.25 -16.81
N GLY A 4 -6.12 23.10 -16.26
CA GLY A 4 -5.30 21.88 -16.25
C GLY A 4 -4.87 21.37 -17.63
N LYS A 5 -5.71 21.52 -18.66
CA LYS A 5 -5.36 21.16 -20.05
C LYS A 5 -4.26 22.06 -20.61
N ILE A 6 -4.27 23.36 -20.27
CA ILE A 6 -3.24 24.31 -20.71
C ILE A 6 -1.89 23.97 -20.07
N PHE A 7 -1.87 23.73 -18.75
CA PHE A 7 -0.65 23.29 -18.05
C PHE A 7 -0.11 21.96 -18.59
N ALA A 8 -0.97 21.02 -18.97
CA ALA A 8 -0.57 19.76 -19.58
C ALA A 8 0.07 19.95 -20.96
N LEU A 9 -0.55 20.72 -21.84
CA LEU A 9 -0.05 20.99 -23.18
C LEU A 9 1.28 21.75 -23.17
N TRP A 10 1.54 22.54 -22.14
CA TRP A 10 2.79 23.30 -22.00
C TRP A 10 3.84 22.60 -21.12
N ASN A 11 3.61 21.35 -20.74
CA ASN A 11 4.49 20.58 -19.86
C ASN A 11 4.77 21.29 -18.51
N LEU A 12 3.83 22.10 -18.03
CA LEU A 12 3.89 22.85 -16.78
C LEU A 12 3.06 22.21 -15.65
N VAL A 13 2.59 20.97 -15.83
CA VAL A 13 1.83 20.26 -14.79
C VAL A 13 2.67 20.20 -13.51
N PRO A 14 2.17 20.73 -12.37
CA PRO A 14 2.91 20.69 -11.11
C PRO A 14 3.27 19.25 -10.69
N GLY A 15 4.43 19.05 -10.07
CA GLY A 15 4.92 17.71 -9.69
C GLY A 15 3.91 16.92 -8.86
N GLY A 16 3.25 17.55 -7.89
CA GLY A 16 2.20 16.91 -7.09
C GLY A 16 0.96 16.50 -7.89
N MET A 17 0.59 17.25 -8.94
CA MET A 17 -0.51 16.88 -9.84
C MET A 17 -0.12 15.69 -10.73
N ARG A 18 1.12 15.66 -11.24
CA ARG A 18 1.63 14.49 -12.00
C ARG A 18 1.64 13.23 -11.14
N ALA A 19 2.17 13.34 -9.92
CA ALA A 19 2.22 12.21 -8.98
C ALA A 19 0.82 11.65 -8.69
N ASN A 20 -0.17 12.52 -8.46
CA ASN A 20 -1.55 12.09 -8.22
C ASN A 20 -2.16 11.37 -9.42
N LEU A 21 -2.01 11.94 -10.63
CA LEU A 21 -2.56 11.34 -11.85
C LEU A 21 -1.95 9.96 -12.13
N VAL A 22 -0.63 9.84 -11.99
CA VAL A 22 0.08 8.57 -12.15
C VAL A 22 -0.36 7.58 -11.07
N GLN A 23 -0.43 8.01 -9.82
CA GLN A 23 -0.86 7.17 -8.72
C GLN A 23 -2.28 6.64 -8.93
N GLU A 24 -3.25 7.51 -9.21
CA GLU A 24 -4.66 7.12 -9.45
C GLU A 24 -4.78 6.16 -10.63
N SER A 25 -4.07 6.41 -11.73
CA SER A 25 -4.06 5.53 -12.90
C SER A 25 -3.44 4.16 -12.60
N LEU A 26 -2.35 4.11 -11.85
CA LEU A 26 -1.72 2.86 -11.42
C LEU A 26 -2.64 2.07 -10.49
N MET A 27 -3.29 2.74 -9.53
CA MET A 27 -4.22 2.10 -8.61
C MET A 27 -5.42 1.47 -9.34
N ASP A 28 -6.00 2.20 -10.30
CA ASP A 28 -7.09 1.67 -11.14
C ASP A 28 -6.63 0.49 -11.99
N THR A 29 -5.43 0.56 -12.58
CA THR A 29 -4.84 -0.52 -13.39
C THR A 29 -4.63 -1.78 -12.56
N VAL A 30 -4.05 -1.65 -11.37
CA VAL A 30 -3.82 -2.76 -10.43
C VAL A 30 -5.15 -3.41 -10.03
N ALA A 31 -6.18 -2.61 -9.74
CA ALA A 31 -7.51 -3.11 -9.42
C ALA A 31 -8.17 -3.82 -10.61
N ALA A 32 -8.10 -3.24 -11.80
CA ALA A 32 -8.64 -3.85 -13.02
C ALA A 32 -7.98 -5.19 -13.34
N LEU A 33 -6.64 -5.27 -13.25
CA LEU A 33 -5.88 -6.49 -13.47
C LEU A 33 -6.24 -7.57 -12.44
N SER A 34 -6.29 -7.20 -11.16
CA SER A 34 -6.67 -8.09 -10.08
C SER A 34 -8.07 -8.67 -10.31
N ALA A 35 -9.03 -7.85 -10.74
CA ALA A 35 -10.38 -8.30 -11.02
C ALA A 35 -10.45 -9.24 -12.24
N ALA A 36 -9.65 -8.97 -13.28
CA ALA A 36 -9.55 -9.85 -14.43
C ALA A 36 -8.99 -11.22 -14.04
N ILE A 37 -7.96 -11.26 -13.20
CA ILE A 37 -7.35 -12.50 -12.68
C ILE A 37 -8.36 -13.27 -11.81
N ILE A 38 -9.05 -12.62 -10.87
CA ILE A 38 -10.08 -13.27 -10.03
C ILE A 38 -11.21 -13.81 -10.92
N LYS A 39 -11.64 -13.06 -11.93
CA LYS A 39 -12.69 -13.51 -12.84
C LYS A 39 -12.28 -14.76 -13.63
N ALA A 40 -11.02 -14.83 -14.08
CA ALA A 40 -10.52 -15.96 -14.86
C ALA A 40 -10.24 -17.21 -13.99
N TYR A 41 -9.63 -17.02 -12.81
CA TYR A 41 -9.07 -18.11 -12.01
C TYR A 41 -9.78 -18.31 -10.65
N LYS A 42 -10.81 -17.53 -10.34
CA LYS A 42 -11.60 -17.61 -9.10
C LYS A 42 -10.70 -17.59 -7.85
N LYS A 43 -10.86 -18.57 -6.95
CA LYS A 43 -10.08 -18.69 -5.70
C LYS A 43 -8.58 -18.80 -5.94
N GLU A 44 -8.14 -19.45 -7.02
CA GLU A 44 -6.72 -19.53 -7.34
C GLU A 44 -6.19 -18.15 -7.76
N GLY A 45 -7.01 -17.37 -8.47
CA GLY A 45 -6.72 -15.97 -8.78
C GLY A 45 -6.58 -15.09 -7.54
N GLU A 46 -7.46 -15.25 -6.56
CA GLU A 46 -7.37 -14.55 -5.27
C GLU A 46 -6.05 -14.85 -4.55
N LYS A 47 -5.66 -16.13 -4.51
CA LYS A 47 -4.40 -16.55 -3.90
C LYS A 47 -3.19 -15.97 -4.63
N LEU A 48 -3.16 -16.05 -5.97
CA LEU A 48 -2.08 -15.52 -6.79
C LEU A 48 -1.89 -14.01 -6.57
N ILE A 49 -3.00 -13.28 -6.53
CA ILE A 49 -2.99 -11.85 -6.23
C ILE A 49 -2.41 -11.61 -4.84
N ALA A 50 -2.91 -12.30 -3.81
CA ALA A 50 -2.40 -12.17 -2.45
C ALA A 50 -0.90 -12.47 -2.36
N ASP A 51 -0.40 -13.46 -3.11
CA ASP A 51 1.01 -13.83 -3.15
C ASP A 51 1.87 -12.77 -3.85
N VAL A 52 1.41 -12.22 -4.99
CA VAL A 52 2.10 -11.11 -5.69
C VAL A 52 2.12 -9.85 -4.83
N PHE A 53 0.99 -9.50 -4.21
CA PHE A 53 0.94 -8.39 -3.26
C PHE A 53 1.85 -8.69 -2.06
N ARG A 54 1.93 -9.93 -1.58
CA ARG A 54 2.92 -10.25 -0.53
C ARG A 54 4.34 -9.94 -1.02
N GLU A 55 4.78 -10.54 -2.11
CA GLU A 55 6.14 -10.38 -2.63
C GLU A 55 6.50 -8.92 -2.96
N GLN A 56 5.62 -8.19 -3.64
CA GLN A 56 5.84 -6.79 -3.99
C GLN A 56 5.88 -5.90 -2.76
N GLY A 57 5.04 -6.20 -1.76
CA GLY A 57 5.16 -5.57 -0.46
C GLY A 57 6.57 -5.80 0.09
N GLN A 58 7.03 -7.04 0.12
CA GLN A 58 8.35 -7.34 0.67
C GLN A 58 9.49 -6.55 0.00
N ASN A 59 9.48 -6.51 -1.33
CA ASN A 59 10.49 -5.81 -2.10
C ASN A 59 10.46 -4.29 -1.89
N GLN A 60 9.27 -3.69 -1.88
CA GLN A 60 9.10 -2.25 -1.67
C GLN A 60 9.51 -1.84 -0.25
N GLY A 61 9.24 -2.70 0.73
CA GLY A 61 9.66 -2.50 2.12
C GLY A 61 11.16 -2.44 2.27
N ASN A 62 11.85 -3.46 1.77
CA ASN A 62 13.31 -3.50 1.80
C ASN A 62 13.93 -2.29 1.10
N LEU A 63 13.40 -1.90 -0.06
CA LEU A 63 13.87 -0.73 -0.79
C LEU A 63 13.65 0.57 0.01
N LEU A 64 12.50 0.75 0.65
CA LEU A 64 12.21 1.92 1.48
C LEU A 64 13.15 1.97 2.70
N LYS A 65 13.41 0.82 3.33
CA LYS A 65 14.35 0.72 4.44
C LYS A 65 15.73 1.22 4.04
N GLU A 66 16.25 0.72 2.92
CA GLU A 66 17.56 1.10 2.39
C GLU A 66 17.62 2.60 2.08
N ARG A 67 16.64 3.12 1.32
CA ARG A 67 16.65 4.52 0.86
C ARG A 67 16.47 5.54 1.97
N LEU A 68 15.75 5.18 3.03
CA LEU A 68 15.44 6.07 4.15
C LEU A 68 16.39 5.88 5.34
N GLY A 69 17.33 4.94 5.24
CA GLY A 69 18.27 4.63 6.33
C GLY A 69 17.57 4.09 7.59
N LEU A 70 16.46 3.36 7.43
CA LEU A 70 15.68 2.84 8.54
C LEU A 70 16.38 1.64 9.18
N GLY A 71 16.35 1.60 10.51
CA GLY A 71 16.94 0.54 11.31
C GLY A 71 16.14 -0.75 11.34
N SER A 72 16.31 -1.52 12.41
CA SER A 72 15.65 -2.83 12.62
C SER A 72 14.75 -2.85 13.87
N THR A 73 14.38 -1.68 14.40
CA THR A 73 13.50 -1.59 15.58
C THR A 73 12.01 -1.51 15.22
N LEU A 74 11.14 -1.84 16.18
CA LEU A 74 9.69 -1.65 16.04
C LEU A 74 9.32 -0.18 15.74
N LYS A 75 10.08 0.77 16.30
CA LYS A 75 9.89 2.20 16.01
C LYS A 75 10.19 2.50 14.54
N ASP A 76 11.27 1.95 13.99
CA ASP A 76 11.62 2.12 12.57
C ASP A 76 10.53 1.55 11.66
N ALA A 77 9.88 0.44 12.07
CA ALA A 77 8.76 -0.16 11.36
C ALA A 77 7.56 0.79 11.27
N VAL A 78 7.22 1.42 12.41
CA VAL A 78 6.12 2.38 12.50
C VAL A 78 6.44 3.66 11.74
N ASP A 79 7.70 4.10 11.75
CA ASP A 79 8.12 5.27 10.99
C ASP A 79 8.11 4.99 9.47
N ALA A 80 8.51 3.79 9.03
CA ALA A 80 8.34 3.33 7.64
C ALA A 80 6.88 3.42 7.20
N TRP A 81 5.96 2.95 8.05
CA TRP A 81 4.52 3.00 7.87
C TRP A 81 4.00 4.42 7.68
N LYS A 82 4.39 5.35 8.57
CA LYS A 82 3.99 6.75 8.49
C LYS A 82 4.49 7.40 7.22
N ILE A 83 5.74 7.13 6.84
CA ILE A 83 6.34 7.65 5.61
C ILE A 83 5.60 7.11 4.37
N ALA A 84 5.44 5.80 4.27
CA ALA A 84 4.69 5.17 3.18
C ALA A 84 3.25 5.69 3.12
N SER A 85 2.62 5.90 4.27
CA SER A 85 1.26 6.43 4.36
C SER A 85 1.19 7.86 3.81
N ASN A 86 2.13 8.73 4.21
CA ASN A 86 2.21 10.10 3.72
C ASN A 86 2.47 10.16 2.21
N LEU A 87 3.39 9.32 1.70
CA LEU A 87 3.73 9.26 0.27
C LEU A 87 2.55 8.80 -0.57
N THR A 88 1.76 7.85 -0.07
CA THR A 88 0.62 7.28 -0.77
C THR A 88 -0.68 8.00 -0.48
N LYS A 89 -0.71 9.01 0.40
CA LYS A 89 -1.93 9.65 0.93
C LYS A 89 -2.88 8.71 1.67
N LEU A 90 -2.39 7.55 2.09
CA LEU A 90 -3.07 6.70 3.04
C LEU A 90 -3.15 7.43 4.38
N LYS A 91 -4.34 7.57 4.96
CA LYS A 91 -4.46 8.09 6.32
C LYS A 91 -4.45 6.91 7.26
N ALA A 92 -3.37 6.75 8.00
CA ALA A 92 -3.24 5.76 9.05
C ALA A 92 -2.90 6.45 10.39
N LYS A 93 -3.45 5.93 11.49
CA LYS A 93 -3.09 6.33 12.86
C LYS A 93 -2.35 5.18 13.52
N PHE A 94 -1.25 5.49 14.19
CA PHE A 94 -0.46 4.50 14.93
C PHE A 94 -0.43 4.91 16.40
N GLU A 95 -0.94 4.06 17.28
CA GLU A 95 -0.96 4.29 18.72
C GLU A 95 -0.08 3.26 19.41
N LYS A 96 0.83 3.70 20.29
CA LYS A 96 1.64 2.77 21.07
C LYS A 96 0.78 2.18 22.19
N THR A 97 0.59 0.87 22.21
CA THR A 97 -0.25 0.18 23.20
C THR A 97 0.55 -0.58 24.26
N GLY A 98 1.85 -0.71 24.07
CA GLY A 98 2.75 -1.40 24.98
C GLY A 98 4.21 -1.19 24.59
N GLU A 99 5.14 -1.79 25.34
CA GLU A 99 6.57 -1.64 25.09
C GLU A 99 6.95 -2.07 23.67
N ASN A 100 6.35 -3.18 23.21
CA ASN A 100 6.58 -3.81 21.91
C ASN A 100 5.31 -3.95 21.07
N SER A 101 4.33 -3.04 21.23
CA SER A 101 3.08 -3.10 20.47
C SER A 101 2.58 -1.73 20.04
N TYR A 102 1.98 -1.72 18.85
CA TYR A 102 1.28 -0.58 18.29
C TYR A 102 -0.05 -1.04 17.70
N ASP A 103 -1.09 -0.24 17.88
CA ASP A 103 -2.32 -0.37 17.12
C ASP A 103 -2.22 0.50 15.88
N ALA A 104 -2.62 -0.05 14.73
CA ALA A 104 -2.63 0.64 13.45
C ALA A 104 -4.06 0.75 12.93
N TYR A 105 -4.56 1.97 12.81
CA TYR A 105 -5.90 2.25 12.32
C TYR A 105 -5.83 2.80 10.89
N HIS A 106 -6.42 2.09 9.94
CA HIS A 106 -6.62 2.59 8.58
C HIS A 106 -7.84 3.49 8.50
N LEU A 107 -7.63 4.80 8.46
CA LEU A 107 -8.68 5.81 8.44
C LEU A 107 -9.15 6.15 7.01
N ASN A 108 -8.25 6.09 6.03
CA ASN A 108 -8.59 6.29 4.63
C ASN A 108 -7.57 5.56 3.75
N CYS A 109 -8.05 4.83 2.74
CA CYS A 109 -7.23 4.16 1.74
C CYS A 109 -7.54 4.63 0.32
N PRO A 110 -6.59 5.25 -0.40
CA PRO A 110 -6.77 5.65 -1.80
C PRO A 110 -7.07 4.47 -2.74
N MET A 111 -6.57 3.27 -2.44
CA MET A 111 -6.90 2.04 -3.18
C MET A 111 -8.35 1.60 -2.99
N HIS A 112 -9.04 2.08 -1.95
CA HIS A 112 -10.40 1.65 -1.63
C HIS A 112 -11.37 1.93 -2.77
N GLU A 113 -11.31 3.12 -3.38
CA GLU A 113 -12.22 3.50 -4.46
C GLU A 113 -11.99 2.64 -5.72
N ALA A 114 -10.72 2.35 -6.04
CA ALA A 114 -10.37 1.47 -7.15
C ALA A 114 -10.88 0.04 -6.88
N PHE A 115 -10.61 -0.53 -5.69
CA PHE A 115 -11.09 -1.87 -5.35
C PHE A 115 -12.61 -1.98 -5.28
N LYS A 116 -13.29 -0.96 -4.75
CA LYS A 116 -14.75 -0.88 -4.73
C LYS A 116 -15.34 -0.90 -6.14
N LYS A 117 -14.78 -0.12 -7.07
CA LYS A 117 -15.18 -0.10 -8.49
C LYS A 117 -15.15 -1.50 -9.12
N TYR A 118 -14.15 -2.30 -8.77
CA TYR A 118 -13.98 -3.66 -9.30
C TYR A 118 -14.45 -4.80 -8.39
N LYS A 119 -15.11 -4.47 -7.26
CA LYS A 119 -15.60 -5.43 -6.26
C LYS A 119 -14.51 -6.36 -5.70
N ILE A 120 -13.28 -5.88 -5.59
CA ILE A 120 -12.20 -6.58 -4.94
C ILE A 120 -12.29 -6.32 -3.44
N LEU A 121 -12.30 -7.39 -2.65
CA LEU A 121 -12.26 -7.25 -1.21
C LEU A 121 -10.84 -6.88 -0.76
N CYS A 122 -10.76 -5.94 0.18
CA CYS A 122 -9.48 -5.48 0.72
C CYS A 122 -8.73 -6.61 1.45
N ASP A 123 -9.42 -7.64 1.95
CA ASP A 123 -8.77 -8.78 2.58
C ASP A 123 -7.94 -9.63 1.59
N ILE A 124 -8.33 -9.70 0.32
CA ILE A 124 -7.61 -10.45 -0.72
C ILE A 124 -6.31 -9.76 -1.13
N ALA A 125 -6.40 -8.46 -1.44
CA ALA A 125 -5.25 -7.71 -1.97
C ALA A 125 -4.44 -7.01 -0.89
N CYS A 126 -5.07 -6.71 0.24
CA CYS A 126 -4.43 -6.05 1.36
C CYS A 126 -4.25 -6.94 2.60
N PHE A 127 -4.85 -8.12 2.80
CA PHE A 127 -4.61 -8.90 4.03
C PHE A 127 -3.94 -10.26 3.81
N PRO A 128 -2.62 -10.35 3.53
CA PRO A 128 -1.94 -11.63 3.47
C PRO A 128 -1.48 -12.08 4.88
N VAL A 129 -2.44 -12.54 5.71
CA VAL A 129 -2.26 -13.52 6.80
C VAL A 129 -1.54 -13.11 8.11
N LYS A 130 -2.07 -13.69 9.21
CA LYS A 130 -1.71 -13.59 10.64
C LYS A 130 -0.23 -13.83 10.96
N SER A 131 0.57 -12.77 11.08
CA SER A 131 1.77 -12.78 11.92
C SER A 131 2.18 -11.36 12.32
N PHE A 132 2.53 -11.21 13.61
CA PHE A 132 2.92 -10.01 14.36
C PHE A 132 1.78 -9.16 14.91
N GLY A 133 1.93 -8.81 16.20
CA GLY A 133 0.97 -8.22 17.14
C GLY A 133 0.41 -6.84 16.80
N PHE A 134 0.03 -6.62 15.55
CA PHE A 134 -0.87 -5.59 15.10
C PHE A 134 -2.25 -6.23 14.89
N ASN A 135 -3.26 -5.79 15.65
CA ASN A 135 -4.64 -6.09 15.31
C ASN A 135 -4.97 -5.28 14.05
N TYR A 136 -5.34 -5.98 12.95
CA TYR A 136 -5.54 -5.51 11.55
C TYR A 136 -4.27 -5.49 10.66
N GLN A 137 -4.29 -6.23 9.53
CA GLN A 137 -3.13 -6.60 8.71
C GLN A 137 -3.26 -6.19 7.23
N CYS A 138 -2.58 -5.13 6.78
CA CYS A 138 -2.64 -4.64 5.39
C CYS A 138 -1.42 -5.09 4.53
N TYR A 139 -1.43 -4.85 3.21
CA TYR A 139 -0.33 -5.11 2.24
C TYR A 139 0.97 -4.42 2.67
N LEU A 140 0.82 -3.28 3.31
CA LEU A 140 1.87 -2.51 3.96
C LEU A 140 2.47 -3.19 5.21
N VAL A 141 1.84 -4.20 5.81
CA VAL A 141 2.48 -5.05 6.84
C VAL A 141 3.45 -6.04 6.20
N VAL A 142 3.23 -6.46 4.96
CA VAL A 142 4.18 -7.32 4.24
C VAL A 142 5.44 -6.56 3.83
N ILE A 143 5.26 -5.29 3.46
CA ILE A 143 6.33 -4.29 3.37
C ILE A 143 7.15 -4.25 4.67
N ILE A 144 6.62 -4.65 5.82
CA ILE A 144 7.33 -4.57 7.10
C ILE A 144 7.92 -5.90 7.55
N THR A 145 7.20 -7.00 7.41
CA THR A 145 7.77 -8.33 7.72
C THR A 145 9.03 -8.62 6.90
N SER A 146 9.12 -8.11 5.68
CA SER A 146 10.36 -8.11 4.89
C SER A 146 11.49 -7.25 5.47
N ILE A 147 11.18 -6.03 5.91
CA ILE A 147 12.13 -5.10 6.56
C ILE A 147 12.73 -5.73 7.81
N PHE A 148 12.00 -6.60 8.51
CA PHE A 148 12.38 -7.18 9.81
C PHE A 148 12.47 -8.71 9.82
N ASN A 149 12.81 -9.38 8.71
CA ASN A 149 13.14 -10.81 8.70
C ASN A 149 14.37 -11.12 9.59
N ARG A 150 14.18 -11.11 10.92
CA ARG A 150 15.11 -11.56 11.97
C ARG A 150 14.53 -11.53 13.41
N PHE A 151 13.22 -11.67 13.58
CA PHE A 151 12.60 -12.02 14.87
C PHE A 151 11.52 -13.06 14.66
#